data_AF-A0A821P3Y1-F1
#
_entry.id   AF-A0A821P3Y1-F1
#
_cell.length_a   1.000
_cell.length_b   1.000
_cell.length_c   1.000
_cell.angle_alpha   90.00
_cell.angle_beta   90.00
_cell.angle_gamma   90.00
#
_symmetry.space_group_name_H-M   'P 1'
#
loop_
_entity.id
_entity.type
_entity.pdbx_description
1 polymer ?
#
loop_
_entity_poly.entity_id
_entity_poly.type
_entity_poly.pdbx_seq_one_letter_code
_entity_poly.pdbx_strand_id
1 'polypeptide(L)'
;MERKLERQRATREFIVEFKRKREEWKAMERQRMEEENLRIKEFAKTQEKREEVAKAEKRAREQALDKVQRALTEQIKRDREEREEQELVRQELYLEEQEQAIRRRERDEMEARIRQRLELQRERDEQIQFKRLRDVEIKQEEEKFRQQLMAKFAEDDRIEQMNAQKRRMKQIEHKRAVDVLLEERRRQMAVDKQREINERVEAERIEQIRKQIIEEERIKLLREHAHRLLGYLPKGVIRDEKDLDYLGNDFKNEFKRRQTNMQNPNGWDNM
;
A
#
# COMPACT_ATOMS: atom_id res chain seq x y z
N MET A 1 -68.30 -118.33 138.10
CA MET A 1 -67.34 -117.31 137.63
C MET A 1 -66.59 -117.70 136.33
N GLU A 2 -66.83 -118.89 135.75
CA GLU A 2 -66.06 -119.38 134.59
C GLU A 2 -66.48 -118.77 133.23
N ARG A 3 -67.77 -118.52 132.99
CA ARG A 3 -68.27 -117.91 131.73
C ARG A 3 -67.77 -116.48 131.44
N LYS A 4 -67.30 -115.71 132.44
CA LYS A 4 -66.69 -114.39 132.22
C LYS A 4 -65.23 -114.48 131.75
N LEU A 5 -64.50 -115.52 132.17
CA LEU A 5 -63.10 -115.75 131.80
C LEU A 5 -62.96 -116.23 130.36
N GLU A 6 -63.86 -117.10 129.87
CA GLU A 6 -63.86 -117.53 128.46
C GLU A 6 -64.19 -116.40 127.48
N ARG A 7 -65.15 -115.52 127.82
CA ARG A 7 -65.45 -114.31 127.02
C ARG A 7 -64.27 -113.33 127.00
N GLN A 8 -63.47 -113.26 128.08
CA GLN A 8 -62.25 -112.44 128.11
C GLN A 8 -61.09 -113.07 127.32
N ARG A 9 -61.00 -114.40 127.23
CA ARG A 9 -60.02 -115.10 126.39
C ARG A 9 -60.37 -114.98 124.90
N ALA A 10 -61.62 -115.23 124.52
CA ALA A 10 -62.09 -115.08 123.14
C ALA A 10 -61.97 -113.64 122.62
N THR A 11 -62.23 -112.63 123.45
CA THR A 11 -62.03 -111.22 123.06
C THR A 11 -60.54 -110.85 122.98
N ARG A 12 -59.68 -111.40 123.85
CA ARG A 12 -58.21 -111.25 123.72
C ARG A 12 -57.67 -111.89 122.45
N GLU A 13 -58.08 -113.11 122.12
CA GLU A 13 -57.69 -113.81 120.89
C GLU A 13 -58.17 -113.07 119.65
N PHE A 14 -59.43 -112.58 119.64
CA PHE A 14 -59.94 -111.74 118.55
C PHE A 14 -59.16 -110.43 118.39
N ILE A 15 -58.76 -109.79 119.48
CA ILE A 15 -57.92 -108.58 119.46
C ILE A 15 -56.53 -108.89 118.89
N VAL A 16 -55.93 -110.03 119.24
CA VAL A 16 -54.63 -110.46 118.72
C VAL A 16 -54.72 -110.76 117.22
N GLU A 17 -55.72 -111.52 116.78
CA GLU A 17 -55.96 -111.82 115.37
C GLU A 17 -56.28 -110.57 114.54
N PHE A 18 -57.07 -109.63 115.09
CA PHE A 18 -57.35 -108.35 114.42
C PHE A 18 -56.09 -107.48 114.31
N LYS A 19 -55.23 -107.46 115.33
CA LYS A 19 -53.93 -106.76 115.27
C LYS A 19 -53.02 -107.39 114.21
N ARG A 20 -52.93 -108.72 114.15
CA ARG A 20 -52.15 -109.44 113.13
C ARG A 20 -52.66 -109.12 111.72
N LYS A 21 -53.96 -109.27 111.46
CA LYS A 21 -54.57 -108.95 110.15
C LYS A 21 -54.41 -107.47 109.78
N ARG A 22 -54.44 -106.56 110.76
CA ARG A 22 -54.19 -105.12 110.53
C ARG A 22 -52.74 -104.84 110.17
N GLU A 23 -51.79 -105.54 110.79
CA GLU A 23 -50.36 -105.43 110.47
C GLU A 23 -50.07 -106.02 109.08
N GLU A 24 -50.64 -107.18 108.75
CA GLU A 24 -50.58 -107.78 107.42
C GLU A 24 -51.18 -106.84 106.36
N TRP A 25 -52.35 -106.25 106.62
CA TRP A 25 -52.97 -105.27 105.71
C TRP A 25 -52.11 -104.02 105.53
N LYS A 26 -51.53 -103.47 106.62
CA LYS A 26 -50.60 -102.34 106.54
C LYS A 26 -49.33 -102.69 105.77
N ALA A 27 -48.82 -103.91 105.90
CA ALA A 27 -47.63 -104.36 105.17
C ALA A 27 -47.93 -104.49 103.67
N MET A 28 -49.07 -105.11 103.31
CA MET A 28 -49.53 -105.21 101.92
C MET A 28 -49.78 -103.84 101.29
N GLU A 29 -50.39 -102.90 102.04
CA GLU A 29 -50.65 -101.55 101.54
C GLU A 29 -49.34 -100.76 101.35
N ARG A 30 -48.36 -100.91 102.25
CA ARG A 30 -47.03 -100.33 102.06
C ARG A 30 -46.34 -100.88 100.81
N GLN A 31 -46.40 -102.19 100.59
CA GLN A 31 -45.83 -102.81 99.39
C GLN A 31 -46.49 -102.29 98.11
N ARG A 32 -47.82 -102.17 98.07
CA ARG A 32 -48.54 -101.56 96.93
C ARG A 32 -48.14 -100.10 96.70
N MET A 33 -48.07 -99.31 97.77
CA MET A 33 -47.63 -97.91 97.69
C MET A 33 -46.18 -97.80 97.21
N GLU A 34 -45.29 -98.70 97.64
CA GLU A 34 -43.90 -98.74 97.18
C GLU A 34 -43.82 -99.10 95.68
N GLU A 35 -44.58 -100.10 95.23
CA GLU A 35 -44.68 -100.47 93.81
C GLU A 35 -45.26 -99.34 92.94
N GLU A 36 -46.31 -98.67 93.40
CA GLU A 36 -46.88 -97.51 92.70
C GLU A 36 -45.90 -96.34 92.66
N ASN A 37 -45.21 -96.06 93.77
CA ASN A 37 -44.17 -95.04 93.82
C ASN A 37 -42.99 -95.37 92.89
N LEU A 38 -42.62 -96.64 92.75
CA LEU A 38 -41.61 -97.08 91.79
C LEU A 38 -42.07 -96.81 90.35
N ARG A 39 -43.31 -97.17 90.00
CA ARG A 39 -43.89 -96.91 88.67
C ARG A 39 -43.97 -95.40 88.37
N ILE A 40 -44.34 -94.59 89.35
CA ILE A 40 -44.37 -93.12 89.22
C ILE A 40 -42.96 -92.58 88.97
N LYS A 41 -41.95 -93.06 89.71
CA LYS A 41 -40.55 -92.66 89.51
C LYS A 41 -40.02 -93.07 88.13
N GLU A 42 -40.35 -94.27 87.67
CA GLU A 42 -39.97 -94.72 86.32
C GLU A 42 -40.64 -93.87 85.24
N PHE A 43 -41.95 -93.60 85.37
CA PHE A 43 -42.67 -92.73 84.44
C PHE A 43 -42.08 -91.32 84.42
N ALA A 44 -41.81 -90.71 85.57
CA ALA A 44 -41.16 -89.41 85.66
C ALA A 44 -39.79 -89.39 84.95
N LYS A 45 -38.95 -90.40 85.18
CA LYS A 45 -37.67 -90.56 84.47
C LYS A 45 -37.84 -90.69 82.96
N THR A 46 -38.87 -91.39 82.49
CA THR A 46 -39.12 -91.48 81.04
C THR A 46 -39.62 -90.16 80.44
N GLN A 47 -40.41 -89.38 81.18
CA GLN A 47 -40.86 -88.05 80.73
C GLN A 47 -39.69 -87.06 80.69
N GLU A 48 -38.86 -87.02 81.74
CA GLU A 48 -37.63 -86.21 81.77
C GLU A 48 -36.74 -86.50 80.56
N LYS A 49 -36.50 -87.79 80.25
CA LYS A 49 -35.72 -88.19 79.06
C LYS A 49 -36.36 -87.71 77.76
N ARG A 50 -37.69 -87.78 77.61
CA ARG A 50 -38.39 -87.29 76.42
C ARG A 50 -38.27 -85.78 76.28
N GLU A 51 -38.41 -85.04 77.37
CA GLU A 51 -38.21 -83.59 77.38
C GLU A 51 -36.77 -83.21 77.06
N GLU A 52 -35.79 -83.92 77.60
CA GLU A 52 -34.37 -83.70 77.32
C GLU A 52 -34.07 -83.94 75.83
N VAL A 53 -34.60 -85.01 75.25
CA VAL A 53 -34.47 -85.29 73.81
C VAL A 53 -35.11 -84.18 72.97
N ALA A 54 -36.35 -83.77 73.29
CA ALA A 54 -37.02 -82.69 72.57
C ALA A 54 -36.28 -81.34 72.69
N LYS A 55 -35.76 -81.02 73.88
CA LYS A 55 -34.92 -79.83 74.10
C LYS A 55 -33.61 -79.92 73.32
N ALA A 56 -32.98 -81.09 73.26
CA ALA A 56 -31.75 -81.32 72.49
C ALA A 56 -31.99 -81.17 70.98
N GLU A 57 -33.08 -81.73 70.45
CA GLU A 57 -33.46 -81.57 69.04
C GLU A 57 -33.75 -80.11 68.69
N LYS A 58 -34.46 -79.38 69.56
CA LYS A 58 -34.71 -77.95 69.35
C LYS A 58 -33.41 -77.15 69.34
N ARG A 59 -32.52 -77.38 70.29
CA ARG A 59 -31.19 -76.76 70.34
C ARG A 59 -30.35 -77.09 69.10
N ALA A 60 -30.40 -78.33 68.62
CA ALA A 60 -29.69 -78.73 67.41
C ALA A 60 -30.22 -78.01 66.16
N ARG A 61 -31.55 -77.84 66.06
CA ARG A 61 -32.18 -77.06 64.98
C ARG A 61 -31.81 -75.58 65.05
N GLU A 62 -31.85 -74.98 66.23
CA GLU A 62 -31.43 -73.58 66.45
C GLU A 62 -29.96 -73.39 66.07
N GLN A 63 -29.07 -74.29 66.50
CA GLN A 63 -27.65 -74.25 66.11
C GLN A 63 -27.43 -74.42 64.60
N ALA A 64 -28.21 -75.27 63.94
CA ALA A 64 -28.13 -75.43 62.49
C ALA A 64 -28.60 -74.15 61.77
N LEU A 65 -29.69 -73.54 62.24
CA LEU A 65 -30.20 -72.26 61.71
C LEU A 65 -29.18 -71.13 61.92
N ASP A 66 -28.58 -71.02 63.10
CA ASP A 66 -27.55 -70.03 63.40
C ASP A 66 -26.34 -70.16 62.48
N LYS A 67 -25.90 -71.39 62.17
CA LYS A 67 -24.81 -71.63 61.22
C LYS A 67 -25.15 -71.12 59.82
N VAL A 68 -26.36 -71.41 59.35
CA VAL A 68 -26.84 -70.94 58.04
C VAL A 68 -26.97 -69.42 58.01
N GLN A 69 -27.53 -68.81 59.06
CA GLN A 69 -27.66 -67.36 59.15
C GLN A 69 -26.31 -66.66 59.16
N ARG A 70 -25.31 -67.20 59.89
CA ARG A 70 -23.94 -66.66 59.90
C ARG A 70 -23.30 -66.73 58.51
N ALA A 71 -23.39 -67.88 57.84
CA ALA A 71 -22.87 -68.05 56.49
C ALA A 71 -23.54 -67.08 55.50
N LEU A 72 -24.86 -66.93 55.57
CA LEU A 72 -25.60 -65.98 54.73
C LEU A 72 -25.21 -64.52 55.02
N THR A 73 -25.02 -64.17 56.30
CA THR A 73 -24.59 -62.82 56.68
C THR A 73 -23.19 -62.51 56.16
N GLU A 74 -22.27 -63.47 56.23
CA GLU A 74 -20.92 -63.32 55.66
C GLU A 74 -20.96 -63.19 54.14
N GLN A 75 -21.80 -63.97 53.46
CA GLN A 75 -21.95 -63.87 52.00
C GLN A 75 -22.52 -62.51 51.60
N ILE A 76 -23.57 -62.01 52.26
CA ILE A 76 -24.15 -60.69 51.98
C ILE A 76 -23.11 -59.59 52.20
N LYS A 77 -22.25 -59.71 53.21
CA LYS A 77 -21.17 -58.75 53.45
C LYS A 77 -20.15 -58.77 52.30
N ARG A 78 -19.69 -59.94 51.88
CA ARG A 78 -18.74 -60.07 50.74
C ARG A 78 -19.34 -59.51 49.45
N ASP A 79 -20.56 -59.90 49.12
CA ASP A 79 -21.24 -59.42 47.91
C ASP A 79 -21.41 -57.89 47.93
N ARG A 80 -21.61 -57.31 49.12
CA ARG A 80 -21.70 -55.85 49.30
C ARG A 80 -20.33 -55.18 49.14
N GLU A 81 -19.30 -55.71 49.77
CA GLU A 81 -17.92 -55.22 49.65
C GLU A 81 -17.45 -55.27 48.18
N GLU A 82 -17.69 -56.38 47.47
CA GLU A 82 -17.37 -56.52 46.05
C GLU A 82 -18.11 -55.49 45.17
N ARG A 83 -19.38 -55.20 45.48
CA ARG A 83 -20.14 -54.17 44.76
C ARG A 83 -19.59 -52.77 45.03
N GLU A 84 -19.28 -52.46 46.28
CA GLU A 84 -18.69 -51.18 46.67
C GLU A 84 -17.31 -50.99 45.99
N GLU A 85 -16.47 -52.02 45.96
CA GLU A 85 -15.19 -52.01 45.21
C GLU A 85 -15.40 -51.79 43.71
N GLN A 86 -16.34 -52.49 43.08
CA GLN A 86 -16.66 -52.30 41.67
C GLN A 86 -17.18 -50.89 41.37
N GLU A 87 -17.98 -50.31 42.26
CA GLU A 87 -18.48 -48.96 42.13
C GLU A 87 -17.34 -47.93 42.24
N LEU A 88 -16.39 -48.12 43.17
CA LEU A 88 -15.21 -47.28 43.29
C LEU A 88 -14.36 -47.33 42.01
N VAL A 89 -14.05 -48.52 41.49
CA VAL A 89 -13.28 -48.68 40.25
C VAL A 89 -13.98 -48.01 39.07
N ARG A 90 -15.33 -48.09 38.98
CA ARG A 90 -16.09 -47.39 37.94
C ARG A 90 -16.00 -45.87 38.07
N GLN A 91 -16.05 -45.34 39.30
CA GLN A 91 -15.92 -43.90 39.54
C GLN A 91 -14.51 -43.42 39.19
N GLU A 92 -13.47 -44.17 39.57
CA GLU A 92 -12.08 -43.87 39.21
C GLU A 92 -11.89 -43.87 37.68
N LEU A 93 -12.35 -44.91 37.00
CA LEU A 93 -12.27 -44.99 35.54
C LEU A 93 -12.97 -43.80 34.86
N TYR A 94 -14.16 -43.43 35.33
CA TYR A 94 -14.89 -42.29 34.79
C TYR A 94 -14.12 -40.97 34.96
N LEU A 95 -13.51 -40.75 36.13
CA LEU A 95 -12.68 -39.57 36.38
C LEU A 95 -11.43 -39.56 35.49
N GLU A 96 -10.77 -40.70 35.33
CA GLU A 96 -9.61 -40.82 34.44
C GLU A 96 -9.98 -40.55 32.97
N GLU A 97 -11.11 -41.08 32.50
CA GLU A 97 -11.61 -40.81 31.14
C GLU A 97 -11.89 -39.32 30.92
N GLN A 98 -12.49 -38.65 31.92
CA GLN A 98 -12.71 -37.21 31.87
C GLN A 98 -11.39 -36.44 31.83
N GLU A 99 -10.42 -36.78 32.68
CA GLU A 99 -9.10 -36.15 32.67
C GLU A 99 -8.39 -36.36 31.34
N GLN A 100 -8.43 -37.56 30.78
CA GLN A 100 -7.85 -37.85 29.47
C GLN A 100 -8.52 -37.04 28.37
N ALA A 101 -9.85 -36.89 28.41
CA ALA A 101 -10.58 -36.06 27.46
C ALA A 101 -10.17 -34.58 27.57
N ILE A 102 -9.98 -34.07 28.78
CA ILE A 102 -9.48 -32.71 29.02
C ILE A 102 -8.05 -32.56 28.47
N ARG A 103 -7.14 -33.48 28.81
CA ARG A 103 -5.74 -33.45 28.31
C ARG A 103 -5.67 -33.52 26.77
N ARG A 104 -6.57 -34.28 26.13
CA ARG A 104 -6.67 -34.32 24.66
C ARG A 104 -7.12 -32.97 24.11
N ARG A 105 -8.17 -32.38 24.67
CA ARG A 105 -8.64 -31.04 24.27
C ARG A 105 -7.55 -29.99 24.42
N GLU A 106 -6.83 -29.98 25.55
CA GLU A 106 -5.72 -29.05 25.77
C GLU A 106 -4.59 -29.22 24.74
N ARG A 107 -4.26 -30.47 24.37
CA ARG A 107 -3.28 -30.76 23.32
C ARG A 107 -3.77 -30.26 21.96
N ASP A 108 -5.02 -30.54 21.60
CA ASP A 108 -5.61 -30.12 20.34
C ASP A 108 -5.67 -28.59 20.23
N GLU A 109 -6.04 -27.90 21.32
CA GLU A 109 -6.03 -26.44 21.40
C GLU A 109 -4.61 -25.87 21.27
N MET A 110 -3.63 -26.47 21.94
CA MET A 110 -2.24 -26.06 21.85
C MET A 110 -1.71 -26.25 20.42
N GLU A 111 -2.01 -27.40 19.79
CA GLU A 111 -1.62 -27.69 18.42
C GLU A 111 -2.29 -26.72 17.44
N ALA A 112 -3.58 -26.42 17.61
CA ALA A 112 -4.29 -25.43 16.80
C ALA A 112 -3.66 -24.03 16.91
N ARG A 113 -3.30 -23.59 18.13
CA ARG A 113 -2.60 -22.30 18.34
C ARG A 113 -1.23 -22.28 17.67
N ILE A 114 -0.47 -23.38 17.74
CA ILE A 114 0.83 -23.49 17.08
C ILE A 114 0.65 -23.44 15.56
N ARG A 115 -0.32 -24.17 15.00
CA ARG A 115 -0.63 -24.16 13.56
C ARG A 115 -1.00 -22.76 13.07
N GLN A 116 -1.92 -22.09 13.76
CA GLN A 116 -2.30 -20.70 13.43
C GLN A 116 -1.09 -19.75 13.46
N ARG A 117 -0.22 -19.88 14.47
CA ARG A 117 0.99 -19.06 14.55
C ARG A 117 1.94 -19.30 13.38
N LEU A 118 2.13 -20.57 12.98
CA LEU A 118 2.98 -20.93 11.85
C LEU A 118 2.40 -20.45 10.52
N GLU A 119 1.08 -20.53 10.34
CA GLU A 119 0.38 -19.99 9.16
C GLU A 119 0.58 -18.49 9.06
N LEU A 120 0.35 -17.73 10.13
CA LEU A 120 0.57 -16.28 10.16
C LEU A 120 2.04 -15.91 9.87
N GLN A 121 3.00 -16.70 10.34
CA GLN A 121 4.41 -16.49 10.02
C GLN A 121 4.70 -16.70 8.54
N ARG A 122 4.15 -17.77 7.94
CA ARG A 122 4.29 -18.05 6.51
C ARG A 122 3.68 -16.95 5.65
N GLU A 123 2.46 -16.53 5.95
CA GLU A 123 1.77 -15.45 5.24
C GLU A 123 2.56 -14.14 5.32
N ARG A 124 3.10 -13.82 6.50
CA ARG A 124 3.97 -12.65 6.69
C ARG A 124 5.22 -12.73 5.81
N ASP A 125 5.88 -13.88 5.78
CA ASP A 125 7.09 -14.08 4.99
C ASP A 125 6.79 -13.97 3.50
N GLU A 126 5.70 -14.59 3.02
CA GLU A 126 5.20 -14.47 1.66
C GLU A 126 4.89 -13.01 1.29
N GLN A 127 4.22 -12.27 2.17
CA GLN A 127 3.94 -10.85 1.96
C GLN A 127 5.23 -10.02 1.84
N ILE A 128 6.24 -10.31 2.67
CA ILE A 128 7.54 -9.63 2.61
C ILE A 128 8.25 -9.95 1.28
N GLN A 129 8.25 -11.21 0.85
CA GLN A 129 8.84 -11.59 -0.44
C GLN A 129 8.11 -10.90 -1.61
N PHE A 130 6.78 -10.89 -1.59
CA PHE A 130 5.99 -10.22 -2.61
C PHE A 130 6.28 -8.71 -2.70
N LYS A 131 6.34 -8.02 -1.55
CA LYS A 131 6.72 -6.61 -1.49
C LYS A 131 8.12 -6.37 -2.05
N ARG A 132 9.11 -7.21 -1.69
CA ARG A 132 10.47 -7.11 -2.22
C ARG A 132 10.51 -7.28 -3.74
N LEU A 133 9.81 -8.27 -4.28
CA LEU A 133 9.74 -8.48 -5.73
C LEU A 133 9.12 -7.27 -6.43
N ARG A 134 8.03 -6.73 -5.88
CA ARG A 134 7.38 -5.53 -6.39
C ARG A 134 8.29 -4.30 -6.35
N ASP A 135 9.05 -4.10 -5.27
CA ASP A 135 9.99 -2.99 -5.16
C ASP A 135 11.13 -3.11 -6.19
N VAL A 136 11.58 -4.33 -6.49
CA VAL A 136 12.57 -4.58 -7.56
C VAL A 136 11.98 -4.26 -8.93
N GLU A 137 10.75 -4.69 -9.20
CA GLU A 137 10.05 -4.39 -10.46
C GLU A 137 9.85 -2.88 -10.66
N ILE A 138 9.38 -2.17 -9.64
CA ILE A 138 9.22 -0.71 -9.67
C ILE A 138 10.56 -0.03 -9.97
N LYS A 139 11.64 -0.44 -9.31
CA LYS A 139 12.98 0.13 -9.59
C LYS A 139 13.43 -0.10 -11.02
N GLN A 140 13.16 -1.28 -11.59
CA GLN A 140 13.49 -1.58 -12.99
C GLN A 140 12.65 -0.74 -13.95
N GLU A 141 11.36 -0.53 -13.66
CA GLU A 141 10.49 0.35 -14.44
C GLU A 141 10.93 1.81 -14.37
N GLU A 142 11.25 2.31 -13.17
CA GLU A 142 11.79 3.66 -12.96
C GLU A 142 13.11 3.87 -13.71
N GLU A 143 13.99 2.88 -13.70
CA GLU A 143 15.27 2.94 -14.42
C GLU A 143 15.07 2.96 -15.93
N LYS A 144 14.17 2.12 -16.46
CA LYS A 144 13.77 2.14 -17.88
C LYS A 144 13.16 3.49 -18.26
N PHE A 145 12.27 4.02 -17.44
CA PHE A 145 11.63 5.33 -17.67
C PHE A 145 12.67 6.45 -17.65
N ARG A 146 13.61 6.43 -16.71
CA ARG A 146 14.70 7.39 -16.62
C ARG A 146 15.58 7.35 -17.88
N GLN A 147 15.94 6.15 -18.35
CA GLN A 147 16.72 5.98 -19.58
C GLN A 147 15.98 6.52 -20.81
N GLN A 148 14.68 6.22 -20.94
CA GLN A 148 13.85 6.75 -22.02
C GLN A 148 13.76 8.28 -21.99
N LEU A 149 13.58 8.86 -20.80
CA LEU A 149 13.51 10.31 -20.64
C LEU A 149 14.85 10.99 -20.96
N MET A 150 15.97 10.40 -20.52
CA MET A 150 17.31 10.87 -20.88
C MET A 150 17.56 10.80 -22.38
N ALA A 151 17.15 9.72 -23.04
CA ALA A 151 17.27 9.57 -24.49
C ALA A 151 16.44 10.63 -25.23
N LYS A 152 15.21 10.88 -24.79
CA LYS A 152 14.34 11.92 -25.36
C LYS A 152 14.97 13.31 -25.20
N PHE A 153 15.47 13.66 -24.02
CA PHE A 153 16.13 14.96 -23.83
C PHE A 153 17.38 15.11 -24.70
N ALA A 154 18.19 14.06 -24.85
CA ALA A 154 19.35 14.09 -25.74
C ALA A 154 18.95 14.28 -27.22
N GLU A 155 17.83 13.67 -27.65
CA GLU A 155 17.29 13.86 -28.99
C GLU A 155 16.76 15.29 -29.20
N ASP A 156 15.99 15.81 -28.24
CA ASP A 156 15.45 17.17 -28.27
C ASP A 156 16.59 18.22 -28.28
N ASP A 157 17.62 18.06 -27.44
CA ASP A 157 18.81 18.92 -27.42
C ASP A 157 19.55 18.90 -28.77
N ARG A 158 19.70 17.72 -29.38
CA ARG A 158 20.33 17.58 -30.71
C ARG A 158 19.52 18.32 -31.78
N ILE A 159 18.20 18.18 -31.77
CA ILE A 159 17.30 18.87 -32.70
C ILE A 159 17.37 20.38 -32.48
N GLU A 160 17.39 20.84 -31.23
CA GLU A 160 17.50 22.26 -30.91
C GLU A 160 18.82 22.86 -31.41
N GLN A 161 19.95 22.17 -31.22
CA GLN A 161 21.25 22.58 -31.75
C GLN A 161 21.22 22.70 -33.28
N MET A 162 20.66 21.71 -33.98
CA MET A 162 20.51 21.75 -35.44
C MET A 162 19.61 22.91 -35.89
N ASN A 163 18.49 23.15 -35.19
CA ASN A 163 17.58 24.25 -35.49
C ASN A 163 18.21 25.63 -35.21
N ALA A 164 19.02 25.75 -34.16
CA ALA A 164 19.79 26.96 -33.86
C ALA A 164 20.84 27.23 -34.94
N GLN A 165 21.58 26.21 -35.38
CA GLN A 165 22.54 26.32 -36.48
C GLN A 165 21.84 26.72 -37.78
N LYS A 166 20.72 26.08 -38.13
CA LYS A 166 19.94 26.39 -39.34
C LYS A 166 19.41 27.83 -39.31
N ARG A 167 18.94 28.31 -38.16
CA ARG A 167 18.54 29.72 -37.96
C ARG A 167 19.71 30.68 -38.18
N ARG A 168 20.89 30.39 -37.61
CA ARG A 168 22.10 31.21 -37.81
C ARG A 168 22.52 31.25 -39.28
N MET A 169 22.53 30.11 -39.96
CA MET A 169 22.87 30.04 -41.39
C MET A 169 21.91 30.86 -42.24
N LYS A 170 20.59 30.74 -42.03
CA LYS A 170 19.59 31.56 -42.74
C LYS A 170 19.77 33.05 -42.48
N GLN A 171 20.08 33.45 -41.24
CA GLN A 171 20.36 34.86 -40.93
C GLN A 171 21.58 35.39 -41.68
N ILE A 172 22.64 34.57 -41.79
CA ILE A 172 23.85 34.93 -42.56
C ILE A 172 23.53 35.03 -44.05
N GLU A 173 22.75 34.10 -44.60
CA GLU A 173 22.30 34.14 -46.00
C GLU A 173 21.48 35.40 -46.28
N HIS A 174 20.49 35.71 -45.43
CA HIS A 174 19.70 36.94 -45.57
C HIS A 174 20.56 38.19 -45.46
N LYS A 175 21.50 38.23 -44.52
CA LYS A 175 22.44 39.36 -44.38
C LYS A 175 23.29 39.54 -45.64
N ARG A 176 23.87 38.45 -46.18
CA ARG A 176 24.62 38.48 -47.44
C ARG A 176 23.77 38.95 -48.61
N ALA A 177 22.52 38.48 -48.72
CA ALA A 177 21.61 38.92 -49.78
C ALA A 177 21.30 40.43 -49.67
N VAL A 178 21.10 40.94 -48.46
CA VAL A 178 20.92 42.39 -48.22
C VAL A 178 22.18 43.17 -48.57
N ASP A 179 23.36 42.68 -48.20
CA ASP A 179 24.64 43.32 -48.52
C ASP A 179 24.85 43.41 -50.05
N VAL A 180 24.53 42.36 -50.80
CA VAL A 180 24.57 42.37 -52.28
C VAL A 180 23.61 43.42 -52.86
N LEU A 181 22.37 43.48 -52.38
CA LEU A 181 21.39 44.48 -52.83
C LEU A 181 21.84 45.92 -52.51
N LEU A 182 22.48 46.13 -51.36
CA LEU A 182 23.05 47.42 -50.98
C LEU A 182 24.25 47.80 -51.86
N GLU A 183 25.13 46.85 -52.18
CA GLU A 183 26.24 47.06 -53.10
C GLU A 183 25.76 47.39 -54.51
N GLU A 184 24.76 46.67 -55.01
CA GLU A 184 24.15 46.94 -56.31
C GLU A 184 23.49 48.32 -56.34
N ARG A 185 22.76 48.70 -55.29
CA ARG A 185 22.21 50.05 -55.14
C ARG A 185 23.31 51.12 -55.12
N ARG A 186 24.42 50.88 -54.42
CA ARG A 186 25.59 51.79 -54.41
C ARG A 186 26.23 51.92 -55.78
N ARG A 187 26.38 50.80 -56.52
CA ARG A 187 26.88 50.82 -57.91
C ARG A 187 25.95 51.60 -58.81
N GLN A 188 24.65 51.37 -58.72
CA GLN A 188 23.65 52.10 -59.51
C GLN A 188 23.72 53.60 -59.22
N MET A 189 23.73 54.00 -57.95
CA MET A 189 23.90 55.40 -57.57
C MET A 189 25.22 56.01 -58.08
N ALA A 190 26.31 55.25 -58.09
CA ALA A 190 27.58 55.71 -58.64
C ALA A 190 27.52 55.90 -60.17
N VAL A 191 26.88 54.97 -60.89
CA VAL A 191 26.65 55.06 -62.34
C VAL A 191 25.75 56.25 -62.66
N ASP A 192 24.65 56.44 -61.94
CA ASP A 192 23.72 57.55 -62.14
C ASP A 192 24.40 58.89 -61.86
N LYS A 193 25.19 58.98 -60.79
CA LYS A 193 25.99 60.19 -60.48
C LYS A 193 27.02 60.47 -61.56
N GLN A 194 27.67 59.44 -62.11
CA GLN A 194 28.62 59.62 -63.21
C GLN A 194 27.92 60.08 -64.49
N ARG A 195 26.71 59.56 -64.78
CA ARG A 195 25.89 60.03 -65.89
C ARG A 195 25.49 61.49 -65.72
N GLU A 196 25.03 61.90 -64.54
CA GLU A 196 24.67 63.29 -64.26
C GLU A 196 25.89 64.23 -64.45
N ILE A 197 27.08 63.82 -63.98
CA ILE A 197 28.32 64.58 -64.21
C ILE A 197 28.63 64.69 -65.70
N ASN A 198 28.55 63.58 -66.44
CA ASN A 198 28.83 63.57 -67.88
C ASN A 198 27.81 64.43 -68.66
N GLU A 199 26.54 64.37 -68.31
CA GLU A 199 25.48 65.20 -68.89
C GLU A 199 25.71 66.69 -68.62
N ARG A 200 26.13 67.06 -67.41
CA ARG A 200 26.52 68.44 -67.08
C ARG A 200 27.71 68.90 -67.92
N VAL A 201 28.75 68.07 -68.04
CA VAL A 201 29.93 68.39 -68.86
C VAL A 201 29.55 68.56 -70.34
N GLU A 202 28.69 67.70 -70.87
CA GLU A 202 28.25 67.79 -72.26
C GLU A 202 27.33 69.01 -72.49
N ALA A 203 26.45 69.33 -71.53
CA ALA A 203 25.65 70.55 -71.57
C ALA A 203 26.52 71.82 -71.53
N GLU A 204 27.55 71.84 -70.68
CA GLU A 204 28.53 72.93 -70.63
C GLU A 204 29.30 73.06 -71.96
N ARG A 205 29.68 71.94 -72.59
CA ARG A 205 30.32 71.95 -73.92
C ARG A 205 29.40 72.50 -75.00
N ILE A 206 28.13 72.06 -75.05
CA ILE A 206 27.14 72.56 -76.01
C ILE A 206 26.91 74.07 -75.80
N GLU A 207 26.83 74.52 -74.55
CA GLU A 207 26.68 75.95 -74.23
C GLU A 207 27.91 76.75 -74.66
N GLN A 208 29.12 76.22 -74.47
CA GLN A 208 30.36 76.84 -74.94
C GLN A 208 30.38 76.96 -76.47
N ILE A 209 30.02 75.90 -77.20
CA ILE A 209 29.92 75.94 -78.67
C ILE A 209 28.87 76.97 -79.11
N ARG A 210 27.70 77.00 -78.45
CA ARG A 210 26.65 77.99 -78.74
C ARG A 210 27.15 79.42 -78.51
N LYS A 211 27.90 79.67 -77.44
CA LYS A 211 28.52 80.98 -77.16
C LYS A 211 29.54 81.34 -78.24
N GLN A 212 30.35 80.40 -78.70
CA GLN A 212 31.29 80.63 -79.81
C GLN A 212 30.56 81.02 -81.10
N ILE A 213 29.51 80.29 -81.49
CA ILE A 213 28.71 80.60 -82.69
C ILE A 213 28.06 81.98 -82.58
N ILE A 214 27.50 82.33 -81.42
CA ILE A 214 26.92 83.66 -81.19
C ILE A 214 27.99 84.76 -81.31
N GLU A 215 29.20 84.52 -80.79
CA GLU A 215 30.29 85.48 -80.86
C GLU A 215 30.84 85.63 -82.30
N GLU A 216 30.92 84.54 -83.06
CA GLU A 216 31.27 84.56 -84.48
C GLU A 216 30.24 85.34 -85.32
N GLU A 217 28.94 85.07 -85.15
CA GLU A 217 27.87 85.82 -85.81
C GLU A 217 27.84 87.29 -85.36
N ARG A 218 28.13 87.57 -84.07
CA ARG A 218 28.30 88.95 -83.58
C ARG A 218 29.43 89.66 -84.32
N ILE A 219 30.61 89.06 -84.45
CA ILE A 219 31.74 89.65 -85.16
C ILE A 219 31.41 89.85 -86.65
N LYS A 220 30.73 88.89 -87.27
CA LYS A 220 30.29 88.99 -88.67
C LYS A 220 29.33 90.17 -88.88
N LEU A 221 28.30 90.29 -88.04
CA LEU A 221 27.37 91.42 -88.05
C LEU A 221 28.08 92.76 -87.81
N LEU A 222 29.04 92.78 -86.86
CA LEU A 222 29.88 93.95 -86.63
C LEU A 222 30.68 94.30 -87.88
N ARG A 223 31.31 93.35 -88.56
CA ARG A 223 32.11 93.60 -89.77
C ARG A 223 31.26 94.12 -90.94
N GLU A 224 30.09 93.55 -91.15
CA GLU A 224 29.21 93.91 -92.27
C GLU A 224 28.57 95.30 -92.07
N HIS A 225 28.15 95.62 -90.85
CA HIS A 225 27.37 96.83 -90.58
C HIS A 225 28.17 97.97 -89.95
N ALA A 226 29.30 97.72 -89.27
CA ALA A 226 30.03 98.78 -88.58
C ALA A 226 30.51 99.87 -89.54
N HIS A 227 31.06 99.52 -90.71
CA HIS A 227 31.56 100.52 -91.66
C HIS A 227 30.43 101.42 -92.22
N ARG A 228 29.21 100.88 -92.36
CA ARG A 228 28.03 101.65 -92.82
C ARG A 228 27.37 102.46 -91.70
N LEU A 229 27.51 102.03 -90.45
CA LEU A 229 26.95 102.68 -89.25
C LEU A 229 27.99 103.56 -88.52
N LEU A 230 29.07 103.93 -89.20
CA LEU A 230 30.18 104.74 -88.68
C LEU A 230 29.71 106.17 -88.32
N GLY A 231 29.25 106.34 -87.08
CA GLY A 231 28.70 107.59 -86.53
C GLY A 231 27.36 107.43 -85.80
N TYR A 232 26.67 106.28 -85.96
CA TYR A 232 25.37 106.00 -85.35
C TYR A 232 25.36 104.71 -84.50
N LEU A 233 26.54 104.20 -84.11
CA LEU A 233 26.64 102.97 -83.34
C LEU A 233 26.32 103.21 -81.84
N PRO A 234 25.41 102.45 -81.21
CA PRO A 234 25.10 102.57 -79.79
C PRO A 234 26.30 102.30 -78.87
N LYS A 235 26.34 102.97 -77.71
CA LYS A 235 27.35 102.68 -76.68
C LYS A 235 27.16 101.24 -76.17
N GLY A 236 28.25 100.45 -76.13
CA GLY A 236 28.26 99.06 -75.65
C GLY A 236 28.26 97.97 -76.72
N VAL A 237 28.22 98.35 -78.01
CA VAL A 237 28.29 97.39 -79.13
C VAL A 237 29.72 96.85 -79.35
N ILE A 238 30.73 97.69 -79.11
CA ILE A 238 32.15 97.31 -79.04
C ILE A 238 32.44 97.03 -77.55
N ARG A 239 32.81 95.80 -77.22
CA ARG A 239 33.05 95.35 -75.84
C ARG A 239 34.49 95.61 -75.42
N ASP A 240 35.45 95.08 -76.19
CA ASP A 240 36.88 95.14 -75.88
C ASP A 240 37.70 95.66 -77.07
N GLU A 241 38.97 96.04 -76.84
CA GLU A 241 39.88 96.50 -77.90
C GLU A 241 40.06 95.48 -79.03
N LYS A 242 39.87 94.19 -78.74
CA LYS A 242 39.91 93.09 -79.74
C LYS A 242 38.81 93.22 -80.80
N ASP A 243 37.64 93.76 -80.43
CA ASP A 243 36.55 93.98 -81.40
C ASP A 243 36.93 95.04 -82.44
N LEU A 244 37.80 96.00 -82.09
CA LEU A 244 38.28 97.04 -83.02
C LEU A 244 39.29 96.49 -84.04
N ASP A 245 39.99 95.41 -83.74
CA ASP A 245 40.95 94.79 -84.66
C ASP A 245 40.24 94.08 -85.83
N TYR A 246 39.05 93.51 -85.59
CA TYR A 246 38.27 92.81 -86.63
C TYR A 246 37.59 93.76 -87.64
N LEU A 247 37.52 95.06 -87.34
CA LEU A 247 36.80 96.07 -88.14
C LEU A 247 37.69 96.81 -89.16
N GLY A 248 38.99 96.47 -89.20
CA GLY A 248 39.96 97.03 -90.15
C GLY A 248 40.58 98.35 -89.68
N ASN A 249 41.83 98.59 -90.09
CA ASN A 249 42.61 99.77 -89.67
C ASN A 249 41.95 101.10 -90.06
N ASP A 250 41.20 101.14 -91.17
CA ASP A 250 40.49 102.34 -91.62
C ASP A 250 39.37 102.73 -90.64
N PHE A 251 38.56 101.74 -90.21
CA PHE A 251 37.54 101.95 -89.18
C PHE A 251 38.18 102.34 -87.84
N LYS A 252 39.25 101.65 -87.44
CA LYS A 252 39.99 101.89 -86.20
C LYS A 252 40.57 103.31 -86.13
N ASN A 253 41.12 103.81 -87.23
CA ASN A 253 41.69 105.15 -87.33
C ASN A 253 40.60 106.23 -87.30
N GLU A 254 39.48 106.05 -88.00
CA GLU A 254 38.36 107.00 -87.99
C GLU A 254 37.64 107.01 -86.64
N PHE A 255 37.42 105.84 -86.04
CA PHE A 255 36.82 105.68 -84.71
C PHE A 255 37.70 106.34 -83.65
N LYS A 256 39.03 106.13 -83.68
CA LYS A 256 39.98 106.80 -82.77
C LYS A 256 40.06 108.30 -83.02
N ARG A 257 40.11 108.77 -84.28
CA ARG A 257 40.10 110.22 -84.62
C ARG A 257 38.87 110.93 -84.06
N ARG A 258 37.68 110.32 -84.18
CA ARG A 258 36.46 110.89 -83.60
C ARG A 258 36.43 110.78 -82.08
N GLN A 259 36.93 109.70 -81.49
CA GLN A 259 37.09 109.60 -80.03
C GLN A 259 37.99 110.73 -79.48
N THR A 260 39.07 111.07 -80.19
CA THR A 260 39.95 112.21 -79.84
C THR A 260 39.30 113.58 -80.09
N ASN A 261 38.47 113.75 -81.13
CA ASN A 261 37.73 115.00 -81.37
C ASN A 261 36.51 115.19 -80.43
N MET A 262 36.00 114.12 -79.83
CA MET A 262 34.99 114.17 -78.75
C MET A 262 35.60 114.46 -77.37
N GLN A 263 36.93 114.52 -77.24
CA GLN A 263 37.64 114.70 -75.98
C GLN A 263 38.31 116.09 -75.80
N ASN A 264 38.18 117.05 -76.74
CA ASN A 264 38.77 118.40 -76.58
C ASN A 264 38.02 119.56 -77.30
N PRO A 265 37.18 120.34 -76.60
CA PRO A 265 36.74 121.67 -77.04
C PRO A 265 37.01 122.77 -75.97
N ASN A 266 38.07 123.57 -76.13
CA ASN A 266 38.24 124.89 -75.49
C ASN A 266 39.29 125.78 -76.21
N GLY A 267 38.88 127.00 -76.66
CA GLY A 267 39.70 128.13 -77.14
C GLY A 267 39.75 128.31 -78.67
N TRP A 268 39.51 129.47 -79.32
CA TRP A 268 39.52 130.89 -78.92
C TRP A 268 38.78 131.81 -79.94
N ASP A 269 38.48 133.02 -79.44
CA ASP A 269 37.93 134.26 -80.01
C ASP A 269 38.66 134.96 -81.19
N ASN A 270 37.92 135.90 -81.80
CA ASN A 270 38.26 137.10 -82.61
C ASN A 270 38.47 137.00 -84.13
N MET A 271 37.38 137.16 -84.89
CA MET A 271 37.05 138.32 -85.75
C MET A 271 35.61 138.22 -86.25
#